data_AF-A0A6C0I893-F1
#
_entry.id   AF-A0A6C0I893-F1
#
_cell.length_a   1.000
_cell.length_b   1.000
_cell.length_c   1.000
_cell.angle_alpha   90.00
_cell.angle_beta   90.00
_cell.angle_gamma   90.00
#
_symmetry.space_group_name_H-M   'P 1'
#
loop_
_entity.id
_entity.type
_entity.pdbx_description
1 polymer ?
#
loop_
_entity_poly.entity_id
_entity_poly.type
_entity_poly.pdbx_seq_one_letter_code
_entity_poly.pdbx_strand_id
1 'polypeptide(L)'
;MSELNIVDLIENNPITRLTNTYQNKLLVKIKDNFDDTEQQLFISSFYCYLNYNKTDFIIDLDNVWVWLGFSQKDAAKRVLEKNFKLDIDYKIFAPPTCGAKKMLEKNFKLDIDYKCLLSLEVKQTNVGRGGHNKEKIMLNIRTFKMLCLKAGTKKASQIHEYYLKLEETLQEVIEEESNELKQQLESKDLQIKSQEEKLNDNENTKIALKEKTILEHFPNNTQCIYYGTIDNLSNNGEKLVKFGNSNNLKNRIYSHKHTYSNFRLINAFKVDNKLQIENAIKEHNGLNEKRREITIKNKKFNELLTIQNMSFNELDKIIKEIIKDIEFSPENYTKILEENKILKKQIDQMNKTNHTNTVVLLTVENNRLKQENIKIMKKYNKLKVQKGILCDDILLQEEPEPVKHEDIGNYTEVINKLKFFTKNIDGTYNIGGNTYNSVYGSRQDVWDGKAYQTTGKLIKQDFILGKYGKIISKTKSIQSFVSNNLFKSVNNE
;
A
#
# COMPACT_ATOMS: atom_id res chain seq x y z
N MET A 1 63.51 -22.46 42.66
CA MET A 1 62.54 -22.95 41.67
C MET A 1 61.44 -21.91 41.62
N SER A 2 61.25 -21.27 40.47
CA SER A 2 60.21 -20.26 40.27
C SER A 2 58.85 -20.94 40.36
N GLU A 3 57.96 -20.47 41.24
CA GLU A 3 56.56 -20.90 41.30
C GLU A 3 55.91 -20.69 39.93
N LEU A 4 55.24 -21.73 39.41
CA LEU A 4 54.53 -21.68 38.14
C LEU A 4 53.24 -20.86 38.35
N ASN A 5 53.17 -19.62 37.83
CA ASN A 5 51.94 -18.84 37.90
C ASN A 5 50.95 -19.29 36.80
N ILE A 6 50.05 -20.19 37.20
CA ILE A 6 49.09 -20.86 36.32
C ILE A 6 48.05 -19.88 35.75
N VAL A 7 47.76 -18.80 36.49
CA VAL A 7 46.80 -17.77 36.08
C VAL A 7 47.35 -16.99 34.87
N ASP A 8 48.62 -16.56 34.94
CA ASP A 8 49.28 -15.84 33.85
C ASP A 8 49.39 -16.69 32.57
N LEU A 9 49.56 -18.01 32.70
CA LEU A 9 49.70 -18.91 31.56
C LEU A 9 48.38 -19.11 30.79
N ILE A 10 47.24 -19.02 31.49
CA ILE A 10 45.90 -19.20 30.92
C ILE A 10 45.36 -17.87 30.37
N GLU A 11 45.59 -16.74 31.05
CA GLU A 11 45.13 -15.42 30.60
C GLU A 11 45.81 -14.94 29.29
N ASN A 12 47.05 -15.37 29.01
CA ASN A 12 47.79 -14.98 27.81
C ASN A 12 47.45 -15.81 26.56
N ASN A 13 46.48 -16.74 26.63
CA ASN A 13 46.07 -17.53 25.47
C ASN A 13 45.13 -16.72 24.54
N PRO A 14 45.39 -16.62 23.22
CA PRO A 14 44.63 -15.76 22.31
C PRO A 14 43.16 -16.19 22.09
N ILE A 15 42.79 -17.41 22.51
CA ILE A 15 41.42 -17.94 22.41
C ILE A 15 40.53 -17.42 23.55
N THR A 16 41.12 -16.83 24.59
CA THR A 16 40.44 -16.33 25.79
C THR A 16 40.57 -14.81 25.94
N ARG A 17 40.14 -14.04 24.93
CA ARG A 17 39.67 -12.66 25.21
C ARG A 17 38.34 -12.74 25.95
N LEU A 18 38.42 -13.23 27.18
CA LEU A 18 37.33 -13.39 28.13
C LEU A 18 37.16 -12.06 28.85
N THR A 19 35.92 -11.64 29.03
CA THR A 19 35.57 -10.51 29.88
C THR A 19 36.17 -10.69 31.28
N ASN A 20 37.05 -9.77 31.69
CA ASN A 20 37.94 -9.82 32.87
C ASN A 20 37.32 -10.20 34.23
N THR A 21 36.00 -10.33 34.35
CA THR A 21 35.29 -10.51 35.62
C THR A 21 34.60 -11.86 35.79
N TYR A 22 34.12 -12.50 34.72
CA TYR A 22 33.22 -13.66 34.87
C TYR A 22 33.97 -14.98 35.06
N GLN A 23 35.13 -15.18 34.44
CA GLN A 23 35.76 -16.52 34.37
C GLN A 23 36.98 -16.74 35.29
N ASN A 24 37.33 -15.74 36.11
CA ASN A 24 38.48 -15.86 37.01
C ASN A 24 38.12 -16.51 38.36
N LYS A 25 36.84 -16.68 38.68
CA LYS A 25 36.41 -17.26 39.96
C LYS A 25 36.86 -18.72 40.15
N LEU A 26 36.64 -19.56 39.14
CA LEU A 26 37.11 -20.94 39.17
C LEU A 26 38.63 -21.03 39.30
N LEU A 27 39.36 -20.20 38.55
CA LEU A 27 40.83 -20.19 38.61
C LEU A 27 41.35 -19.74 39.97
N VAL A 28 40.73 -18.71 40.57
CA VAL A 28 41.06 -18.24 41.92
C VAL A 28 40.78 -19.32 42.96
N LYS A 29 39.59 -19.94 42.95
CA LYS A 29 39.29 -21.04 43.88
C LYS A 29 40.20 -22.26 43.69
N ILE A 30 40.57 -22.59 42.45
CA ILE A 30 41.54 -23.66 42.19
C ILE A 30 42.91 -23.30 42.78
N LYS A 31 43.37 -22.06 42.60
CA LYS A 31 44.65 -21.58 43.15
C LYS A 31 44.67 -21.59 44.68
N ASP A 32 43.56 -21.20 45.31
CA ASP A 32 43.50 -21.03 46.76
C ASP A 32 43.23 -22.35 47.50
N ASN A 33 42.46 -23.27 46.90
CA ASN A 33 42.01 -24.48 47.58
C ASN A 33 42.81 -25.74 47.21
N PHE A 34 43.49 -25.79 46.07
CA PHE A 34 44.18 -27.00 45.58
C PHE A 34 45.69 -26.92 45.78
N ASP A 35 46.33 -28.03 46.10
CA ASP A 35 47.80 -28.08 46.18
C ASP A 35 48.48 -28.07 44.81
N ASP A 36 49.80 -27.83 44.76
CA ASP A 36 50.55 -27.76 43.49
C ASP A 36 50.37 -29.00 42.60
N THR A 37 50.25 -30.19 43.19
CA THR A 37 50.10 -31.44 42.45
C THR A 37 48.70 -31.59 41.88
N GLU A 38 47.69 -31.17 42.63
CA GLU A 38 46.30 -31.12 42.22
C GLU A 38 46.06 -30.04 41.15
N GLN A 39 46.70 -28.87 41.27
CA GLN A 39 46.68 -27.82 40.26
C GLN A 39 47.34 -28.29 38.95
N GLN A 40 48.49 -28.98 39.03
CA GLN A 40 49.12 -29.60 37.86
C GLN A 40 48.22 -30.65 37.21
N LEU A 41 47.50 -31.45 38.00
CA LEU A 41 46.54 -32.42 37.50
C LEU A 41 45.37 -31.74 36.79
N PHE A 42 44.87 -30.62 37.33
CA PHE A 42 43.84 -29.80 36.70
C PHE A 42 44.31 -29.28 35.33
N ILE A 43 45.49 -28.63 35.27
CA ILE A 43 46.04 -28.08 34.02
C ILE A 43 46.30 -29.19 33.00
N SER A 44 46.86 -30.32 33.44
CA SER A 44 47.14 -31.45 32.55
C SER A 44 45.85 -32.01 31.97
N SER A 45 44.81 -32.16 32.79
CA SER A 45 43.48 -32.58 32.34
C SER A 45 42.86 -31.55 31.39
N PHE A 46 42.95 -30.26 31.71
CA PHE A 46 42.40 -29.17 30.91
C PHE A 46 43.10 -29.06 29.55
N TYR A 47 44.43 -29.13 29.52
CA TYR A 47 45.23 -29.18 28.30
C TYR A 47 44.85 -30.36 27.42
N CYS A 48 44.61 -31.54 28.01
CA CYS A 48 44.15 -32.71 27.27
C CYS A 48 42.79 -32.47 26.61
N TYR A 49 41.87 -31.78 27.28
CA TYR A 49 40.56 -31.44 26.71
C TYR A 49 40.60 -30.37 25.62
N LEU A 50 41.51 -29.40 25.72
CA LEU A 50 41.62 -28.34 24.72
C LEU A 50 42.28 -28.83 23.42
N ASN A 51 43.27 -29.72 23.52
CA ASN A 51 44.11 -30.08 22.38
C ASN A 51 43.76 -31.42 21.71
N TYR A 52 42.94 -32.26 22.36
CA TYR A 52 42.64 -33.60 21.88
C TYR A 52 41.15 -33.95 22.00
N ASN A 53 40.67 -34.82 21.11
CA ASN A 53 39.31 -35.33 21.18
C ASN A 53 39.19 -36.44 22.23
N LYS A 54 37.97 -36.65 22.72
CA LYS A 54 37.67 -37.67 23.76
C LYS A 54 38.02 -39.10 23.32
N THR A 55 38.06 -39.36 22.01
CA THR A 55 38.34 -40.66 21.40
C THR A 55 39.82 -40.92 21.15
N ASP A 56 40.69 -39.92 21.33
CA ASP A 56 42.10 -40.01 20.97
C ASP A 56 42.87 -40.80 22.03
N PHE A 57 43.68 -41.76 21.59
CA PHE A 57 44.50 -42.61 22.46
C PHE A 57 45.84 -41.93 22.78
N ILE A 58 45.81 -40.93 23.66
CA ILE A 58 46.96 -40.07 23.96
C ILE A 58 47.76 -40.47 25.21
N ILE A 59 47.18 -41.29 26.10
CA ILE A 59 47.78 -41.60 27.40
C ILE A 59 48.49 -42.94 27.33
N ASP A 60 49.82 -42.93 27.47
CA ASP A 60 50.61 -44.16 27.50
C ASP A 60 50.57 -44.81 28.89
N LEU A 61 50.12 -46.07 28.96
CA LEU A 61 50.08 -46.83 30.20
C LEU A 61 51.47 -46.90 30.84
N ASP A 62 52.55 -46.98 30.05
CA ASP A 62 53.93 -47.05 30.53
C ASP A 62 54.34 -45.83 31.38
N ASN A 63 53.75 -44.67 31.08
CA ASN A 63 54.03 -43.43 31.80
C ASN A 63 53.20 -43.28 33.09
N VAL A 64 52.08 -44.00 33.20
CA VAL A 64 51.09 -43.72 34.27
C VAL A 64 50.92 -44.86 35.28
N TRP A 65 51.28 -46.11 34.97
CA TRP A 65 51.03 -47.24 35.89
C TRP A 65 51.78 -47.11 37.23
N VAL A 66 53.03 -46.61 37.20
CA VAL A 66 53.81 -46.36 38.42
C VAL A 66 53.17 -45.24 39.23
N TRP A 67 52.79 -44.15 38.55
CA TRP A 67 52.14 -43.00 39.18
C TRP A 67 50.83 -43.40 39.84
N LEU A 68 50.03 -44.27 39.20
CA LEU A 68 48.81 -44.86 39.77
C LEU A 68 49.07 -45.79 40.97
N GLY A 69 50.31 -46.09 41.32
CA GLY A 69 50.66 -46.87 42.51
C GLY A 69 50.57 -48.39 42.32
N PHE A 70 50.61 -48.89 41.08
CA PHE A 70 50.75 -50.32 40.83
C PHE A 70 52.19 -50.78 41.05
N SER A 71 52.39 -51.98 41.61
CA SER A 71 53.73 -52.55 41.82
C SER A 71 54.36 -53.11 40.53
N GLN A 72 53.53 -53.48 39.55
CA GLN A 72 53.96 -54.03 38.26
C GLN A 72 52.97 -53.59 37.16
N LYS A 73 53.48 -53.34 35.94
CA LYS A 73 52.67 -53.02 34.75
C LYS A 73 51.58 -54.08 34.51
N ASP A 74 51.89 -55.35 34.72
CA ASP A 74 50.93 -56.45 34.52
C ASP A 74 49.72 -56.38 35.46
N ALA A 75 49.86 -55.78 36.65
CA ALA A 75 48.73 -55.55 37.53
C ALA A 75 47.79 -54.49 36.95
N ALA A 76 48.33 -53.38 36.43
CA ALA A 76 47.55 -52.35 35.76
C ALA A 76 46.89 -52.87 34.48
N LYS A 77 47.63 -53.65 33.68
CA LYS A 77 47.13 -54.30 32.46
C LYS A 77 45.97 -55.26 32.75
N ARG A 78 46.06 -56.09 33.80
CA ARG A 78 44.94 -56.96 34.21
C ARG A 78 43.68 -56.19 34.59
N VAL A 79 43.82 -55.07 35.31
CA VAL A 79 42.68 -54.21 35.66
C VAL A 79 42.09 -53.57 34.41
N LEU A 80 42.95 -53.15 33.47
CA LEU A 80 42.54 -52.60 32.19
C LEU A 80 41.75 -53.63 31.36
N GLU A 81 42.32 -54.81 31.11
CA GLU A 81 41.68 -55.88 30.33
C GLU A 81 40.37 -56.39 30.94
N LYS A 82 40.29 -56.40 32.28
CA LYS A 82 39.08 -56.82 33.00
C LYS A 82 37.91 -55.84 32.84
N ASN A 83 38.17 -54.54 32.74
CA ASN A 83 37.14 -53.50 32.86
C ASN A 83 36.88 -52.73 31.56
N PHE A 84 37.73 -52.86 30.55
CA PHE A 84 37.72 -52.01 29.35
C PHE A 84 37.87 -52.83 28.07
N LYS A 85 37.38 -52.29 26.95
CA LYS A 85 37.36 -52.96 25.64
C LYS A 85 38.53 -52.53 24.76
N LEU A 86 39.21 -53.50 24.17
CA LEU A 86 40.25 -53.28 23.16
C LEU A 86 39.67 -52.53 21.95
N ASP A 87 40.46 -51.64 21.35
CA ASP A 87 40.15 -50.77 20.20
C ASP A 87 39.06 -49.71 20.42
N ILE A 88 38.41 -49.71 21.59
CA ILE A 88 37.43 -48.69 22.00
C ILE A 88 38.02 -47.84 23.13
N ASP A 89 38.47 -48.49 24.20
CA ASP A 89 38.97 -47.84 25.42
C ASP A 89 40.49 -47.72 25.42
N TYR A 90 41.18 -48.72 24.85
CA TYR A 90 42.63 -48.72 24.71
C TYR A 90 43.10 -49.45 23.45
N LYS A 91 44.32 -49.15 23.00
CA LYS A 91 44.99 -49.80 21.87
C LYS A 91 46.34 -50.35 22.28
N ILE A 92 46.65 -51.56 21.81
CA ILE A 92 47.96 -52.18 22.00
C ILE A 92 48.75 -52.06 20.70
N PHE A 93 49.91 -51.41 20.78
CA PHE A 93 50.90 -51.36 19.71
C PHE A 93 52.02 -52.35 20.06
N ALA A 94 52.04 -53.49 19.39
CA ALA A 94 53.16 -54.41 19.44
C ALA A 94 54.09 -54.15 18.23
N PRO A 95 55.42 -54.19 18.39
CA PRO A 95 56.32 -54.23 17.25
C PRO A 95 55.99 -55.46 16.40
N PRO A 96 56.09 -55.38 15.05
CA PRO A 96 55.76 -56.48 14.17
C PRO A 96 56.53 -57.72 14.59
N THR A 97 55.79 -58.78 14.91
CA THR A 97 56.35 -60.04 15.37
C THR A 97 57.35 -60.57 14.33
N CYS A 98 58.63 -60.49 14.69
CA CYS A 98 59.74 -61.20 14.08
C CYS A 98 59.86 -61.07 12.54
N GLY A 99 60.25 -59.88 12.07
CA GLY A 99 60.74 -59.71 10.69
C GLY A 99 61.91 -60.65 10.36
N ALA A 100 62.75 -60.98 11.34
CA ALA A 100 63.90 -61.86 11.14
C ALA A 100 63.52 -63.28 10.72
N LYS A 101 62.53 -63.91 11.37
CA LYS A 101 62.07 -65.27 11.02
C LYS A 101 61.42 -65.30 9.63
N LYS A 102 60.52 -64.35 9.35
CA LYS A 102 59.87 -64.24 8.04
C LYS A 102 60.87 -63.94 6.91
N MET A 103 61.91 -63.16 7.18
CA MET A 103 62.94 -62.83 6.19
C MET A 103 63.93 -63.98 5.98
N LEU A 104 64.26 -64.74 7.04
CA LEU A 104 65.02 -65.99 6.95
C LEU A 104 64.27 -67.04 6.12
N GLU A 105 63.00 -67.31 6.45
CA GLU A 105 62.15 -68.27 5.74
C GLU A 105 61.90 -67.89 4.26
N LYS A 106 61.93 -66.60 3.93
CA LYS A 106 61.70 -66.12 2.56
C LYS A 106 62.94 -66.20 1.67
N ASN A 107 64.12 -65.94 2.23
CA ASN A 107 65.36 -65.80 1.45
C ASN A 107 66.30 -67.01 1.56
N PHE A 108 66.07 -67.89 2.53
CA PHE A 108 66.96 -69.00 2.86
C PHE A 108 66.14 -70.28 3.06
N LYS A 109 66.71 -71.44 2.73
CA LYS A 109 66.07 -72.76 2.89
C LYS A 109 66.43 -73.36 4.24
N LEU A 110 65.41 -73.80 4.98
CA LEU A 110 65.55 -74.53 6.23
C LEU A 110 66.38 -75.81 6.03
N ASP A 111 67.31 -76.09 6.94
CA ASP A 111 68.28 -77.21 6.94
C ASP A 111 69.35 -77.20 5.85
N ILE A 112 69.35 -76.19 4.98
CA ILE A 112 70.41 -75.96 3.99
C ILE A 112 71.18 -74.70 4.36
N ASP A 113 70.47 -73.58 4.46
CA ASP A 113 71.06 -72.25 4.65
C ASP A 113 71.01 -71.79 6.12
N TYR A 114 70.03 -72.29 6.88
CA TYR A 114 69.93 -72.06 8.32
C TYR A 114 69.26 -73.24 9.03
N LYS A 115 69.59 -73.47 10.29
CA LYS A 115 68.93 -74.48 11.15
C LYS A 115 68.04 -73.82 12.19
N CYS A 116 66.85 -74.38 12.38
CA CYS A 116 65.97 -73.97 13.48
C CYS A 116 66.44 -74.65 14.78
N LEU A 117 67.15 -73.90 15.64
CA LEU A 117 67.70 -74.40 16.91
C LEU A 117 66.64 -74.60 18.01
N LEU A 118 65.36 -74.32 17.75
CA LEU A 118 64.29 -74.42 18.74
C LEU A 118 63.94 -75.87 19.14
N SER A 119 64.38 -76.87 18.37
CA SER A 119 64.05 -78.30 18.58
C SER A 119 65.27 -79.23 18.70
N LEU A 120 66.48 -78.68 18.87
CA LEU A 120 67.69 -79.47 19.13
C LEU A 120 67.93 -79.55 20.65
N GLU A 121 68.12 -80.76 21.19
CA GLU A 121 68.46 -81.03 22.61
C GLU A 121 69.89 -80.57 22.98
N VAL A 122 70.32 -79.41 22.51
CA VAL A 122 71.58 -78.80 22.95
C VAL A 122 71.27 -77.97 24.19
N LYS A 123 71.97 -78.25 25.30
CA LYS A 123 71.90 -77.49 26.55
C LYS A 123 71.99 -75.99 26.28
N GLN A 124 70.85 -75.29 26.35
CA GLN A 124 70.84 -73.84 26.41
C GLN A 124 71.46 -73.43 27.75
N THR A 125 72.58 -72.72 27.72
CA THR A 125 73.14 -72.11 28.93
C THR A 125 72.18 -71.01 29.38
N ASN A 126 71.63 -71.11 30.60
CA ASN A 126 70.64 -70.20 31.20
C ASN A 126 71.10 -68.74 31.41
N VAL A 127 72.16 -68.29 30.71
CA VAL A 127 72.76 -66.98 30.89
C VAL A 127 72.15 -66.00 29.89
N GLY A 128 70.95 -65.54 30.22
CA GLY A 128 70.24 -64.49 29.47
C GLY A 128 68.76 -64.80 29.33
N ARG A 129 67.93 -64.20 30.18
CA ARG A 129 66.49 -64.14 29.94
C ARG A 129 66.26 -63.37 28.63
N GLY A 130 65.71 -64.04 27.62
CA GLY A 130 65.44 -63.44 26.32
C GLY A 130 64.60 -62.17 26.43
N GLY A 131 64.80 -61.22 25.50
CA GLY A 131 64.07 -59.96 25.48
C GLY A 131 62.57 -60.18 25.27
N HIS A 132 61.74 -59.71 26.20
CA HIS A 132 60.30 -59.65 26.00
C HIS A 132 59.94 -58.59 24.94
N ASN A 133 59.00 -58.90 24.06
CA ASN A 133 58.47 -57.92 23.11
C ASN A 133 57.86 -56.74 23.89
N LYS A 134 58.33 -55.51 23.63
CA LYS A 134 57.79 -54.31 24.28
C LYS A 134 56.42 -53.98 23.69
N GLU A 135 55.36 -54.21 24.46
CA GLU A 135 53.99 -53.80 24.13
C GLU A 135 53.72 -52.38 24.64
N LYS A 136 53.32 -51.46 23.75
CA LYS A 136 52.89 -50.10 24.12
C LYS A 136 51.37 -50.03 24.18
N ILE A 137 50.81 -49.63 25.33
CA ILE A 137 49.36 -49.62 25.54
C ILE A 137 48.91 -48.15 25.67
N MET A 138 48.14 -47.68 24.71
CA MET A 138 47.63 -46.29 24.68
C MET A 138 46.15 -46.27 25.09
N LEU A 139 45.81 -45.40 26.03
CA LEU A 139 44.47 -45.19 26.57
C LEU A 139 43.90 -43.87 26.05
N ASN A 140 42.58 -43.81 25.89
CA ASN A 140 41.90 -42.53 25.75
C ASN A 140 41.73 -41.83 27.13
N ILE A 141 41.40 -40.53 27.12
CA ILE A 141 41.28 -39.72 28.34
C ILE A 141 40.24 -40.29 29.31
N ARG A 142 39.08 -40.73 28.79
CA ARG A 142 38.00 -41.29 29.59
C ARG A 142 38.43 -42.58 30.28
N THR A 143 39.07 -43.47 29.53
CA THR A 143 39.54 -44.77 30.00
C THR A 143 40.59 -44.61 31.09
N PHE A 144 41.52 -43.66 30.95
CA PHE A 144 42.47 -43.34 32.02
C PHE A 144 41.76 -42.89 33.30
N LYS A 145 40.82 -41.95 33.22
CA LYS A 145 40.06 -41.49 34.39
C LYS A 145 39.31 -42.63 35.06
N MET A 146 38.63 -43.46 34.27
CA MET A 146 37.93 -44.64 34.78
C MET A 146 38.88 -45.70 35.36
N LEU A 147 40.11 -45.80 34.83
CA LEU A 147 41.15 -46.68 35.36
C LEU A 147 41.61 -46.19 36.73
N CYS A 148 41.82 -44.88 36.92
CA CYS A 148 42.05 -44.28 38.23
C CYS A 148 40.94 -44.67 39.21
N LEU A 149 39.67 -44.63 38.77
CA LEU A 149 38.52 -45.00 39.59
C LEU A 149 38.46 -46.49 39.99
N LYS A 150 39.09 -47.38 39.21
CA LYS A 150 38.99 -48.84 39.36
C LYS A 150 40.29 -49.49 39.83
N ALA A 151 41.39 -48.74 39.92
CA ALA A 151 42.72 -49.27 40.22
C ALA A 151 42.87 -49.83 41.64
N GLY A 152 42.08 -49.33 42.60
CA GLY A 152 42.10 -49.85 43.98
C GLY A 152 43.41 -49.63 44.73
N THR A 153 44.23 -48.67 44.28
CA THR A 153 45.52 -48.31 44.89
C THR A 153 45.36 -47.12 45.84
N LYS A 154 46.35 -46.88 46.72
CA LYS A 154 46.34 -45.68 47.58
C LYS A 154 46.33 -44.37 46.77
N LYS A 155 47.04 -44.34 45.63
CA LYS A 155 47.03 -43.17 44.74
C LYS A 155 45.66 -42.98 44.09
N ALA A 156 44.99 -44.06 43.68
CA ALA A 156 43.63 -43.98 43.17
C ALA A 156 42.68 -43.33 44.18
N SER A 157 42.76 -43.70 45.46
CA SER A 157 41.98 -43.05 46.52
C SER A 157 42.23 -41.54 46.61
N GLN A 158 43.49 -41.08 46.54
CA GLN A 158 43.81 -39.65 46.52
C GLN A 158 43.23 -38.94 45.28
N ILE A 159 43.26 -39.60 44.12
CA ILE A 159 42.67 -39.07 42.89
C ILE A 159 41.14 -38.96 43.01
N HIS A 160 40.49 -39.84 43.77
CA HIS A 160 39.05 -39.74 44.03
C HIS A 160 38.74 -38.51 44.88
N GLU A 161 39.49 -38.29 45.96
CA GLU A 161 39.34 -37.11 46.82
C GLU A 161 39.53 -35.81 46.01
N TYR A 162 40.55 -35.77 45.16
CA TYR A 162 40.75 -34.66 44.22
C TYR A 162 39.53 -34.41 43.32
N TYR A 163 38.93 -35.47 42.74
CA TYR A 163 37.75 -35.31 41.89
C TYR A 163 36.52 -34.83 42.64
N LEU A 164 36.30 -35.29 43.88
CA LEU A 164 35.22 -34.81 44.74
C LEU A 164 35.39 -33.32 45.06
N LYS A 165 36.60 -32.93 45.48
CA LYS A 165 36.96 -31.54 45.76
C LYS A 165 36.79 -30.64 44.53
N LEU A 166 37.15 -31.14 43.34
CA LEU A 166 36.94 -30.43 42.08
C LEU A 166 35.46 -30.26 41.75
N GLU A 167 34.64 -31.29 41.95
CA GLU A 167 33.20 -31.23 41.74
C GLU A 167 32.51 -30.24 42.69
N GLU A 168 32.87 -30.26 43.98
CA GLU A 168 32.40 -29.30 44.98
C GLU A 168 32.77 -27.86 44.59
N THR A 169 34.03 -27.62 44.23
CA THR A 169 34.49 -26.29 43.80
C THR A 169 33.77 -25.81 42.54
N LEU A 170 33.53 -26.70 41.57
CA LEU A 170 32.78 -26.37 40.35
C LEU A 170 31.33 -26.00 40.67
N GLN A 171 30.67 -26.76 41.56
CA GLN A 171 29.30 -26.50 41.96
C GLN A 171 29.15 -25.15 42.66
N GLU A 172 30.09 -24.80 43.56
CA GLU A 172 30.13 -23.50 44.22
C GLU A 172 30.26 -22.35 43.21
N VAL A 173 31.18 -22.46 42.24
CA VAL A 173 31.37 -21.41 41.22
C VAL A 173 30.11 -21.24 40.38
N ILE A 174 29.50 -22.35 39.96
CA ILE A 174 28.27 -22.32 39.17
C ILE A 174 27.14 -21.63 39.95
N GLU A 175 27.00 -21.91 41.25
CA GLU A 175 25.99 -21.29 42.09
C GLU A 175 26.26 -19.78 42.28
N GLU A 176 27.50 -19.39 42.57
CA GLU A 176 27.91 -17.98 42.70
C GLU A 176 27.66 -17.19 41.41
N GLU A 177 28.11 -17.71 40.26
CA GLU A 177 27.92 -17.08 38.95
C GLU A 177 26.45 -16.99 38.56
N SER A 178 25.65 -18.01 38.88
CA SER A 178 24.20 -18.02 38.62
C SER A 178 23.46 -16.99 39.47
N ASN A 179 23.82 -16.89 40.76
CA ASN A 179 23.22 -15.92 41.67
C ASN A 179 23.56 -14.48 41.28
N GLU A 180 24.80 -14.20 40.89
CA GLU A 180 25.18 -12.89 40.37
C GLU A 180 24.45 -12.53 39.07
N LEU A 181 24.35 -13.48 38.14
CA LEU A 181 23.62 -13.26 36.89
C LEU A 181 22.14 -12.97 37.16
N LYS A 182 21.53 -13.70 38.08
CA LYS A 182 20.14 -13.46 38.52
C LYS A 182 19.97 -12.05 39.10
N GLN A 183 20.86 -11.63 40.00
CA GLN A 183 20.82 -10.28 40.56
C GLN A 183 20.99 -9.19 39.48
N GLN A 184 21.88 -9.40 38.51
CA GLN A 184 22.05 -8.48 37.39
C GLN A 184 20.78 -8.37 36.55
N LEU A 185 20.11 -9.49 36.25
CA LEU A 185 18.84 -9.50 35.51
C LEU A 185 17.73 -8.77 36.28
N GLU A 186 17.56 -9.05 37.56
CA GLU A 186 16.56 -8.38 38.41
C GLU A 186 16.80 -6.86 38.46
N SER A 187 18.08 -6.44 38.56
CA SER A 187 18.43 -5.02 38.53
C SER A 187 18.10 -4.35 37.19
N LYS A 188 18.29 -5.05 36.07
CA LYS A 188 17.97 -4.56 34.73
C LYS A 188 16.47 -4.46 34.51
N ASP A 189 15.70 -5.44 34.97
CA ASP A 189 14.24 -5.41 34.89
C ASP A 189 13.64 -4.23 35.68
N LEU A 190 14.18 -3.95 36.88
CA LEU A 190 13.77 -2.77 37.66
C LEU A 190 14.13 -1.45 36.95
N GLN A 191 15.32 -1.37 36.34
CA GLN A 191 15.72 -0.20 35.54
C GLN A 191 14.76 0.02 34.36
N ILE A 192 14.43 -1.04 33.61
CA ILE A 192 13.51 -0.98 32.47
C ILE A 192 12.13 -0.48 32.92
N LYS A 193 11.54 -1.08 33.96
CA LYS A 193 10.24 -0.63 34.50
C LYS A 193 10.25 0.85 34.89
N SER A 194 11.29 1.29 35.60
CA SER A 194 11.41 2.70 36.01
C SER A 194 11.55 3.65 34.81
N GLN A 195 12.17 3.18 33.73
CA GLN A 195 12.37 3.97 32.51
C GLN A 195 11.08 4.03 31.69
N GLU A 196 10.31 2.93 31.63
CA GLU A 196 8.98 2.89 31.02
C GLU A 196 7.99 3.83 31.73
N GLU A 197 7.97 3.84 33.06
CA GLU A 197 7.14 4.77 33.85
C GLU A 197 7.48 6.24 33.54
N LYS A 198 8.78 6.59 33.56
CA LYS A 198 9.24 7.95 33.21
C LYS A 198 8.87 8.35 31.78
N LEU A 199 8.92 7.42 30.83
CA LEU A 199 8.52 7.67 29.44
C LEU A 199 7.02 7.95 29.33
N ASN A 200 6.19 7.13 29.98
CA ASN A 200 4.74 7.32 30.00
C ASN A 200 4.35 8.67 30.65
N ASP A 201 4.99 9.03 31.75
CA ASP A 201 4.76 10.31 32.41
C ASP A 201 5.16 11.50 31.52
N ASN A 202 6.28 11.39 30.82
CA ASN A 202 6.74 12.40 29.86
C ASN A 202 5.77 12.56 28.67
N GLU A 203 5.26 11.45 28.13
CA GLU A 203 4.27 11.48 27.04
C GLU A 203 2.95 12.12 27.47
N ASN A 204 2.43 11.73 28.64
CA ASN A 204 1.21 12.33 29.21
C ASN A 204 1.40 13.83 29.48
N THR A 205 2.56 14.23 30.01
CA THR A 205 2.92 15.64 30.21
C THR A 205 2.96 16.39 28.88
N LYS A 206 3.54 15.81 27.83
CA LYS A 206 3.59 16.41 26.49
C LYS A 206 2.19 16.59 25.88
N ILE A 207 1.30 15.63 26.06
CA ILE A 207 -0.10 15.72 25.61
C ILE A 207 -0.83 16.83 26.38
N ALA A 208 -0.68 16.88 27.70
CA ALA A 208 -1.29 17.90 28.54
C ALA A 208 -0.80 19.32 28.18
N LEU A 209 0.50 19.47 27.90
CA LEU A 209 1.09 20.73 27.44
C LEU A 209 0.52 21.14 26.08
N LYS A 210 0.45 20.22 25.11
CA LYS A 210 -0.16 20.49 23.80
C LYS A 210 -1.61 20.94 23.93
N GLU A 211 -2.42 20.23 24.71
CA GLU A 211 -3.82 20.60 24.95
C GLU A 211 -3.92 21.99 25.58
N LYS A 212 -3.09 22.29 26.58
CA LYS A 212 -3.05 23.62 27.22
C LYS A 212 -2.68 24.71 26.21
N THR A 213 -1.65 24.49 25.39
CA THR A 213 -1.26 25.42 24.34
C THR A 213 -2.40 25.65 23.35
N ILE A 214 -3.10 24.61 22.90
CA ILE A 214 -4.27 24.78 22.03
C ILE A 214 -5.32 25.64 22.73
N LEU A 215 -5.70 25.31 23.97
CA LEU A 215 -6.71 26.08 24.71
C LEU A 215 -6.34 27.56 24.95
N GLU A 216 -5.05 27.90 25.01
CA GLU A 216 -4.57 29.28 25.10
C GLU A 216 -4.76 30.06 23.79
N HIS A 217 -4.64 29.41 22.63
CA HIS A 217 -4.88 30.03 21.32
C HIS A 217 -6.36 30.29 21.02
N PHE A 218 -7.29 29.69 21.79
CA PHE A 218 -8.74 29.82 21.60
C PHE A 218 -9.40 30.52 22.80
N PRO A 219 -9.39 31.87 22.85
CA PRO A 219 -10.05 32.63 23.91
C PRO A 219 -11.58 32.49 23.86
N ASN A 220 -12.24 32.93 24.93
CA ASN A 220 -13.70 32.89 25.03
C ASN A 220 -14.36 33.62 23.86
N ASN A 221 -15.51 33.09 23.40
CA ASN A 221 -16.27 33.60 22.26
C ASN A 221 -15.56 33.48 20.90
N THR A 222 -14.55 32.61 20.79
CA THR A 222 -13.94 32.25 19.51
C THR A 222 -14.67 31.06 18.90
N GLN A 223 -15.19 31.25 17.69
CA GLN A 223 -15.77 30.17 16.91
C GLN A 223 -14.66 29.22 16.43
N CYS A 224 -14.83 27.93 16.71
CA CYS A 224 -13.85 26.92 16.33
C CYS A 224 -14.46 25.56 16.01
N ILE A 225 -13.74 24.80 15.20
CA ILE A 225 -13.95 23.37 14.99
C ILE A 225 -12.79 22.63 15.64
N TYR A 226 -13.10 21.61 16.44
CA TYR A 226 -12.09 20.80 17.11
C TYR A 226 -12.32 19.33 16.84
N TYR A 227 -11.27 18.55 17.04
CA TYR A 227 -11.38 17.12 17.15
C TYR A 227 -10.39 16.55 18.19
N GLY A 228 -10.77 15.45 18.80
CA GLY A 228 -10.02 14.78 19.86
C GLY A 228 -10.20 13.27 19.86
N THR A 229 -9.25 12.56 20.43
CA THR A 229 -9.32 11.10 20.58
C THR A 229 -10.09 10.72 21.83
N ILE A 230 -10.75 9.56 21.78
CA ILE A 230 -11.43 8.94 22.92
C ILE A 230 -11.04 7.47 23.02
N ASP A 231 -11.01 6.94 24.24
CA ASP A 231 -10.73 5.52 24.49
C ASP A 231 -11.98 4.65 24.35
N ASN A 232 -13.17 5.25 24.18
CA ASN A 232 -14.38 4.51 23.84
C ASN A 232 -14.23 3.85 22.46
N LEU A 233 -14.58 2.58 22.38
CA LEU A 233 -14.55 1.81 21.14
C LEU A 233 -15.89 1.88 20.41
N SER A 234 -15.85 1.72 19.09
CA SER A 234 -17.04 1.49 18.28
C SER A 234 -17.69 0.15 18.62
N ASN A 235 -18.93 -0.08 18.15
CA ASN A 235 -19.59 -1.39 18.21
C ASN A 235 -18.72 -2.51 17.58
N ASN A 236 -17.86 -2.15 16.63
CA ASN A 236 -16.92 -3.05 15.96
C ASN A 236 -15.52 -3.09 16.60
N GLY A 237 -15.32 -2.49 17.78
CA GLY A 237 -14.02 -2.45 18.46
C GLY A 237 -13.00 -1.44 17.89
N GLU A 238 -13.44 -0.52 17.03
CA GLU A 238 -12.55 0.44 16.36
C GLU A 238 -12.24 1.66 17.24
N LYS A 239 -11.05 2.27 17.05
CA LYS A 239 -10.65 3.54 17.70
C LYS A 239 -11.36 4.74 17.07
N LEU A 240 -11.77 5.69 17.90
CA LEU A 240 -12.63 6.81 17.50
C LEU A 240 -12.00 8.18 17.75
N VAL A 241 -12.29 9.11 16.83
CA VAL A 241 -12.09 10.56 16.99
C VAL A 241 -13.46 11.23 17.11
N LYS A 242 -13.61 12.06 18.15
CA LYS A 242 -14.74 12.96 18.30
C LYS A 242 -14.42 14.29 17.64
N PHE A 243 -15.30 14.76 16.77
CA PHE A 243 -15.22 16.12 16.22
C PHE A 243 -16.44 16.95 16.60
N GLY A 244 -16.36 18.27 16.45
CA GLY A 244 -17.51 19.18 16.57
C GLY A 244 -17.11 20.65 16.66
N ASN A 245 -18.10 21.53 16.77
CA ASN A 245 -17.89 22.97 16.93
C ASN A 245 -18.05 23.47 18.38
N SER A 246 -17.45 24.63 18.68
CA SER A 246 -17.68 25.36 19.93
C SER A 246 -17.39 26.87 19.79
N ASN A 247 -18.00 27.68 20.66
CA ASN A 247 -17.61 29.09 20.90
C ASN A 247 -16.77 29.27 22.18
N ASN A 248 -16.71 28.22 23.00
CA ASN A 248 -15.94 28.16 24.22
C ASN A 248 -15.30 26.78 24.29
N LEU A 249 -14.11 26.66 23.73
CA LEU A 249 -13.42 25.38 23.62
C LEU A 249 -13.13 24.80 25.01
N LYS A 250 -12.70 25.63 25.98
CA LYS A 250 -12.40 25.22 27.36
C LYS A 250 -13.57 24.49 28.02
N ASN A 251 -14.76 25.11 28.03
CA ASN A 251 -15.95 24.49 28.63
C ASN A 251 -16.36 23.21 27.88
N ARG A 252 -16.21 23.19 26.55
CA ARG A 252 -16.55 22.01 25.74
C ARG A 252 -15.64 20.83 26.04
N ILE A 253 -14.32 21.06 26.17
CA ILE A 253 -13.36 20.01 26.54
C ILE A 253 -13.64 19.51 27.96
N TYR A 254 -13.95 20.41 28.90
CA TYR A 254 -14.37 20.02 30.25
C TYR A 254 -15.57 19.05 30.20
N SER A 255 -16.63 19.38 29.45
CA SER A 255 -17.79 18.48 29.28
C SER A 255 -17.41 17.13 28.64
N HIS A 256 -16.52 17.14 27.64
CA HIS A 256 -16.08 15.91 26.97
C HIS A 256 -15.28 15.00 27.89
N LYS A 257 -14.43 15.54 28.76
CA LYS A 257 -13.71 14.76 29.79
C LYS A 257 -14.63 14.07 30.80
N HIS A 258 -15.85 14.59 31.01
CA HIS A 258 -16.86 13.96 31.88
C HIS A 258 -17.77 12.98 31.12
N THR A 259 -17.79 13.06 29.78
CA THR A 259 -18.67 12.28 28.93
C THR A 259 -17.97 11.05 28.35
N TYR A 260 -16.74 11.22 27.86
CA TYR A 260 -15.95 10.18 27.19
C TYR A 260 -14.80 9.71 28.06
N SER A 261 -14.39 8.46 27.86
CA SER A 261 -13.23 7.87 28.51
C SER A 261 -11.95 8.50 27.94
N ASN A 262 -11.19 9.17 28.81
CA ASN A 262 -9.86 9.70 28.51
C ASN A 262 -9.81 10.60 27.26
N PHE A 263 -10.72 11.56 27.17
CA PHE A 263 -10.74 12.51 26.06
C PHE A 263 -9.44 13.33 26.02
N ARG A 264 -8.78 13.34 24.85
CA ARG A 264 -7.58 14.16 24.59
C ARG A 264 -7.82 15.06 23.39
N LEU A 265 -7.67 16.37 23.55
CA LEU A 265 -7.77 17.31 22.44
C LEU A 265 -6.55 17.15 21.52
N ILE A 266 -6.78 16.91 20.23
CA ILE A 266 -5.69 16.79 19.24
C ILE A 266 -5.46 18.12 18.54
N ASN A 267 -6.53 18.73 18.01
CA ASN A 267 -6.42 19.99 17.29
C ASN A 267 -7.72 20.80 17.32
N ALA A 268 -7.59 22.10 17.05
CA ALA A 268 -8.69 23.01 16.85
C ALA A 268 -8.35 24.06 15.79
N PHE A 269 -9.36 24.49 15.04
CA PHE A 269 -9.27 25.46 13.95
C PHE A 269 -10.20 26.63 14.25
N LYS A 270 -9.69 27.85 14.14
CA LYS A 270 -10.49 29.07 14.24
C LYS A 270 -11.23 29.24 12.93
N VAL A 271 -12.54 29.46 13.00
CA VAL A 271 -13.40 29.57 11.82
C VAL A 271 -14.50 30.59 12.04
N ASP A 272 -15.01 31.22 10.97
CA ASP A 272 -16.11 32.19 11.09
C ASP A 272 -17.50 31.55 10.98
N ASN A 273 -17.64 30.46 10.21
CA ASN A 273 -18.92 29.79 9.91
C ASN A 273 -18.95 28.34 10.44
N LYS A 274 -18.80 28.18 11.75
CA LYS A 274 -18.62 26.87 12.40
C LYS A 274 -19.71 25.83 12.09
N LEU A 275 -20.98 26.24 11.93
CA LEU A 275 -22.09 25.31 11.68
C LEU A 275 -22.03 24.73 10.26
N GLN A 276 -21.73 25.56 9.27
CA GLN A 276 -21.61 25.12 7.88
C GLN A 276 -20.42 24.18 7.72
N ILE A 277 -19.30 24.50 8.37
CA ILE A 277 -18.09 23.66 8.34
C ILE A 277 -18.34 22.32 9.01
N GLU A 278 -19.03 22.27 10.16
CA GLU A 278 -19.37 20.99 10.78
C GLU A 278 -20.27 20.12 9.88
N ASN A 279 -21.25 20.73 9.22
CA ASN A 279 -22.12 20.00 8.29
C ASN A 279 -21.35 19.52 7.06
N ALA A 280 -20.45 20.34 6.51
CA ALA A 280 -19.59 19.92 5.41
C ALA A 280 -18.65 18.78 5.80
N ILE A 281 -18.12 18.75 7.03
CA ILE A 281 -17.36 17.60 7.55
C ILE A 281 -18.23 16.33 7.61
N LYS A 282 -19.51 16.45 7.96
CA LYS A 282 -20.44 15.32 7.98
C LYS A 282 -20.76 14.80 6.57
N GLU A 283 -20.80 15.67 5.58
CA GLU A 283 -21.16 15.36 4.19
C GLU A 283 -19.95 15.05 3.29
N HIS A 284 -18.73 15.33 3.74
CA HIS A 284 -17.52 15.17 2.93
C HIS A 284 -17.31 13.72 2.47
N ASN A 285 -17.07 13.58 1.16
CA ASN A 285 -16.76 12.30 0.52
C ASN A 285 -15.52 11.68 1.18
N GLY A 286 -15.67 10.48 1.76
CA GLY A 286 -14.61 9.77 2.48
C GLY A 286 -14.58 9.97 4.01
N LEU A 287 -15.19 11.03 4.56
CA LEU A 287 -15.42 11.13 6.01
C LEU A 287 -16.77 10.55 6.39
N ASN A 288 -17.80 10.74 5.57
CA ASN A 288 -19.15 10.24 5.84
C ASN A 288 -19.18 8.71 6.05
N GLU A 289 -18.46 7.94 5.23
CA GLU A 289 -18.34 6.47 5.36
C GLU A 289 -17.62 6.03 6.65
N LYS A 290 -16.75 6.90 7.17
CA LYS A 290 -15.97 6.67 8.39
C LYS A 290 -16.71 7.07 9.66
N ARG A 291 -17.94 7.61 9.54
CA ARG A 291 -18.73 8.00 10.70
C ARG A 291 -19.18 6.78 11.51
N ARG A 292 -19.22 6.95 12.82
CA ARG A 292 -19.69 5.95 13.77
C ARG A 292 -20.68 6.58 14.74
N GLU A 293 -21.53 5.75 15.31
CA GLU A 293 -22.43 6.12 16.40
C GLU A 293 -22.08 5.26 17.61
N ILE A 294 -22.03 5.88 18.80
CA ILE A 294 -21.91 5.15 20.08
C ILE A 294 -22.99 5.62 21.04
N THR A 295 -23.41 4.74 21.94
CA THR A 295 -24.34 5.07 23.02
C THR A 295 -23.61 5.07 24.35
N ILE A 296 -23.56 6.22 25.03
CA ILE A 296 -22.96 6.36 26.38
C ILE A 296 -24.06 6.87 27.32
N LYS A 297 -24.28 6.17 28.44
CA LYS A 297 -25.29 6.55 29.47
C LYS A 297 -26.67 6.88 28.88
N ASN A 298 -27.17 6.00 28.00
CA ASN A 298 -28.43 6.14 27.25
C ASN A 298 -28.54 7.37 26.32
N LYS A 299 -27.42 8.03 25.98
CA LYS A 299 -27.36 9.09 24.97
C LYS A 299 -26.56 8.62 23.75
N LYS A 300 -27.11 8.87 22.57
CA LYS A 300 -26.49 8.56 21.28
C LYS A 300 -25.61 9.71 20.82
N PHE A 301 -24.40 9.41 20.37
CA PHE A 301 -23.43 10.37 19.85
C PHE A 301 -23.00 9.95 18.45
N ASN A 302 -23.07 10.88 17.47
CA ASN A 302 -22.94 10.57 16.04
C ASN A 302 -21.88 11.39 15.29
N GLU A 303 -21.19 12.33 15.96
CA GLU A 303 -20.07 13.07 15.37
C GLU A 303 -18.74 12.43 15.80
N LEU A 304 -18.59 11.16 15.41
CA LEU A 304 -17.43 10.31 15.65
C LEU A 304 -16.92 9.74 14.33
N LEU A 305 -15.59 9.65 14.19
CA LEU A 305 -14.91 9.11 13.01
C LEU A 305 -14.00 7.94 13.40
N THR A 306 -13.95 6.89 12.58
CA THR A 306 -12.98 5.81 12.73
C THR A 306 -11.61 6.22 12.19
N ILE A 307 -10.54 5.92 12.94
CA ILE A 307 -9.16 6.33 12.61
C ILE A 307 -8.36 5.19 11.96
N GLN A 308 -8.87 3.95 11.92
CA GLN A 308 -8.05 2.76 11.62
C GLN A 308 -7.17 2.86 10.36
N ASN A 309 -7.63 3.60 9.34
CA ASN A 309 -6.91 3.78 8.07
C ASN A 309 -6.67 5.28 7.74
N MET A 310 -6.46 6.15 8.73
CA MET A 310 -6.20 7.58 8.52
C MET A 310 -5.30 8.15 9.62
N SER A 311 -4.27 8.90 9.24
CA SER A 311 -3.43 9.65 10.17
C SER A 311 -4.07 10.99 10.57
N PHE A 312 -3.71 11.52 11.75
CA PHE A 312 -4.19 12.84 12.17
C PHE A 312 -3.76 13.97 11.21
N ASN A 313 -2.62 13.83 10.54
CA ASN A 313 -2.15 14.81 9.56
C ASN A 313 -3.03 14.82 8.29
N GLU A 314 -3.55 13.67 7.87
CA GLU A 314 -4.49 13.60 6.75
C GLU A 314 -5.84 14.21 7.13
N LEU A 315 -6.32 13.93 8.35
CA LEU A 315 -7.54 14.55 8.86
C LEU A 315 -7.41 16.08 8.95
N ASP A 316 -6.26 16.58 9.40
CA ASP A 316 -5.94 18.01 9.42
C ASP A 316 -6.01 18.63 8.02
N LYS A 317 -5.45 17.96 7.00
CA LYS A 317 -5.49 18.45 5.61
C LYS A 317 -6.91 18.53 5.09
N ILE A 318 -7.69 17.46 5.28
CA ILE A 318 -9.10 17.41 4.84
C ILE A 318 -9.91 18.53 5.51
N ILE A 319 -9.77 18.70 6.84
CA ILE A 319 -10.51 19.76 7.55
C ILE A 319 -10.08 21.15 7.07
N LYS A 320 -8.79 21.39 6.83
CA LYS A 320 -8.30 22.68 6.30
C LYS A 320 -8.82 22.95 4.87
N GLU A 321 -8.90 21.94 4.03
CA GLU A 321 -9.48 22.05 2.68
C GLU A 321 -10.96 22.43 2.75
N ILE A 322 -11.74 21.73 3.58
CA ILE A 322 -13.15 22.05 3.83
C ILE A 322 -13.33 23.49 4.33
N ILE A 323 -12.49 23.92 5.29
CA ILE A 323 -12.53 25.29 5.80
C ILE A 323 -12.24 26.29 4.68
N LYS A 324 -11.20 26.05 3.88
CA LYS A 324 -10.82 26.94 2.77
C LYS A 324 -11.91 27.08 1.71
N ASP A 325 -12.62 25.99 1.42
CA ASP A 325 -13.69 25.98 0.42
C ASP A 325 -14.95 26.74 0.89
N ILE A 326 -15.19 26.77 2.21
CA ILE A 326 -16.39 27.38 2.81
C ILE A 326 -16.15 28.81 3.27
N GLU A 327 -14.95 29.13 3.76
CA GLU A 327 -14.63 30.46 4.24
C GLU A 327 -14.61 31.47 3.09
N PHE A 328 -15.16 32.65 3.39
CA PHE A 328 -15.21 33.75 2.45
C PHE A 328 -13.83 34.41 2.37
N SER A 329 -12.96 33.87 1.53
CA SER A 329 -11.74 34.55 1.09
C SER A 329 -12.01 35.35 -0.19
N PRO A 330 -11.38 36.53 -0.39
CA PRO A 330 -11.35 37.22 -1.68
C PRO A 330 -10.97 36.30 -2.85
N GLU A 331 -10.08 35.33 -2.62
CA GLU A 331 -9.70 34.34 -3.64
C GLU A 331 -10.87 33.39 -3.97
N ASN A 332 -11.60 32.93 -2.95
CA ASN A 332 -12.72 32.01 -3.13
C ASN A 332 -13.89 32.72 -3.84
N TYR A 333 -14.16 33.97 -3.49
CA TYR A 333 -15.13 34.80 -4.20
C TYR A 333 -14.77 34.98 -5.68
N THR A 334 -13.50 35.25 -5.98
CA THR A 334 -13.01 35.37 -7.36
C THR A 334 -13.19 34.07 -8.13
N LYS A 335 -12.86 32.93 -7.51
CA LYS A 335 -13.04 31.60 -8.09
C LYS A 335 -14.52 31.29 -8.37
N ILE A 336 -15.40 31.56 -7.41
CA ILE A 336 -16.86 31.40 -7.58
C ILE A 336 -17.41 32.30 -8.69
N LEU A 337 -16.92 33.53 -8.82
CA LEU A 337 -17.31 34.42 -9.92
C LEU A 337 -16.86 33.89 -11.28
N GLU A 338 -15.65 33.34 -11.35
CA GLU A 338 -15.10 32.77 -12.57
C GLU A 338 -15.84 31.49 -12.99
N GLU A 339 -16.14 30.59 -12.04
CA GLU A 339 -16.98 29.41 -12.25
C GLU A 339 -18.38 29.80 -12.72
N ASN A 340 -19.02 30.78 -12.08
CA ASN A 340 -20.32 31.30 -12.52
C ASN A 340 -20.26 31.89 -13.94
N LYS A 341 -19.17 32.55 -14.30
CA LYS A 341 -18.97 33.08 -15.66
C LYS A 341 -18.83 31.95 -16.68
N ILE A 342 -18.11 30.87 -16.34
CA ILE A 342 -17.97 29.68 -17.20
C ILE A 342 -19.31 28.98 -17.35
N LEU A 343 -20.02 28.73 -16.25
CA LEU A 343 -21.33 28.07 -16.25
C LEU A 343 -22.35 28.85 -17.08
N LYS A 344 -22.40 30.18 -16.95
CA LYS A 344 -23.26 31.03 -17.79
C LYS A 344 -22.94 30.89 -19.28
N LYS A 345 -21.66 30.89 -19.66
CA LYS A 345 -21.24 30.66 -21.05
C LYS A 345 -21.66 29.29 -21.57
N GLN A 346 -21.53 28.25 -20.75
CA GLN A 346 -21.95 26.88 -21.11
C GLN A 346 -23.46 26.79 -21.31
N ILE A 347 -24.26 27.41 -20.43
CA ILE A 347 -25.71 27.48 -20.57
C ILE A 347 -26.09 28.22 -21.86
N ASP A 348 -25.46 29.36 -22.15
CA ASP A 348 -25.73 30.12 -23.37
C ASP A 348 -25.37 29.32 -24.64
N GLN A 349 -24.27 28.57 -24.63
CA GLN A 349 -23.89 27.68 -25.73
C GLN A 349 -24.87 26.52 -25.91
N MET A 350 -25.29 25.87 -24.82
CA MET A 350 -26.31 24.82 -24.86
C MET A 350 -27.63 25.37 -25.40
N ASN A 351 -28.08 26.54 -24.95
CA ASN A 351 -29.30 27.18 -25.43
C ASN A 351 -29.22 27.54 -26.92
N LYS A 352 -28.09 28.06 -27.40
CA LYS A 352 -27.86 28.31 -28.83
C LYS A 352 -27.88 27.02 -29.65
N THR A 353 -27.28 25.96 -29.15
CA THR A 353 -27.26 24.64 -29.80
C THR A 353 -28.66 24.04 -29.87
N ASN A 354 -29.41 24.09 -28.76
CA ASN A 354 -30.81 23.65 -28.70
C ASN A 354 -31.74 24.46 -29.61
N HIS A 355 -31.54 25.78 -29.69
CA HIS A 355 -32.29 26.62 -30.63
C HIS A 355 -31.96 26.25 -32.08
N THR A 356 -30.68 26.04 -32.40
CA THR A 356 -30.23 25.63 -33.73
C THR A 356 -30.84 24.28 -34.12
N ASN A 357 -30.80 23.29 -33.21
CA ASN A 357 -31.39 21.97 -33.42
C ASN A 357 -32.89 22.06 -33.67
N THR A 358 -33.60 22.89 -32.88
CA THR A 358 -35.05 23.14 -33.07
C THR A 358 -35.34 23.77 -34.43
N VAL A 359 -34.56 24.78 -34.85
CA VAL A 359 -34.74 25.43 -36.16
C VAL A 359 -34.50 24.46 -37.31
N VAL A 360 -33.47 23.59 -37.21
CA VAL A 360 -33.20 22.56 -38.21
C VAL A 360 -34.37 21.58 -38.31
N LEU A 361 -34.89 21.07 -37.18
CA LEU A 361 -36.05 20.18 -37.14
C LEU A 361 -37.30 20.81 -37.76
N LEU A 362 -37.62 22.05 -37.38
CA LEU A 362 -38.77 22.77 -37.94
C LEU A 362 -38.61 23.05 -39.44
N THR A 363 -37.39 23.29 -39.91
CA THR A 363 -37.11 23.52 -41.33
C THR A 363 -37.32 22.25 -42.15
N VAL A 364 -36.84 21.11 -41.65
CA VAL A 364 -37.05 19.80 -42.27
C VAL A 364 -38.54 19.48 -42.35
N GLU A 365 -39.28 19.67 -41.26
CA GLU A 365 -40.72 19.39 -41.22
C GLU A 365 -41.52 20.34 -42.13
N ASN A 366 -41.19 21.63 -42.15
CA ASN A 366 -41.80 22.56 -43.09
C ASN A 366 -41.57 22.18 -44.56
N ASN A 367 -40.36 21.71 -44.90
CA ASN A 367 -40.07 21.25 -46.26
C ASN A 367 -40.86 19.99 -46.61
N ARG A 368 -41.03 19.06 -45.66
CA ARG A 368 -41.89 17.87 -45.81
C ARG A 368 -43.34 18.26 -46.09
N LEU A 369 -43.90 19.17 -45.27
CA LEU A 369 -45.27 19.67 -45.44
C LEU A 369 -45.47 20.39 -46.78
N LYS A 370 -44.50 21.21 -47.21
CA LYS A 370 -44.52 21.87 -48.53
C LYS A 370 -44.56 20.84 -49.68
N GLN A 371 -43.74 19.79 -49.61
CA GLN A 371 -43.75 18.71 -50.60
C GLN A 371 -45.12 18.01 -50.65
N GLU A 372 -45.68 17.66 -49.49
CA GLU A 372 -46.99 17.02 -49.41
C GLU A 372 -48.09 17.90 -49.98
N ASN A 373 -48.08 19.20 -49.65
CA ASN A 373 -49.09 20.13 -50.15
C ASN A 373 -49.02 20.28 -51.67
N ILE A 374 -47.82 20.33 -52.26
CA ILE A 374 -47.64 20.32 -53.73
C ILE A 374 -48.22 19.04 -54.34
N LYS A 375 -47.93 17.86 -53.75
CA LYS A 375 -48.46 16.57 -54.23
C LYS A 375 -49.98 16.54 -54.20
N ILE A 376 -50.59 16.99 -53.11
CA ILE A 376 -52.05 17.06 -52.94
C ILE A 376 -52.66 17.99 -53.99
N MET A 377 -52.10 19.18 -54.19
CA MET A 377 -52.60 20.15 -55.17
C MET A 377 -52.50 19.62 -56.62
N LYS A 378 -51.37 18.98 -56.99
CA LYS A 378 -51.22 18.33 -58.31
C LYS A 378 -52.29 17.24 -58.50
N LYS A 379 -52.52 16.39 -57.48
CA LYS A 379 -53.53 15.33 -57.53
C LYS A 379 -54.96 15.89 -57.63
N TYR A 380 -55.28 16.92 -56.85
CA TYR A 380 -56.57 17.60 -56.89
C TYR A 380 -56.87 18.18 -58.28
N ASN A 381 -55.89 18.87 -58.88
CA ASN A 381 -56.03 19.43 -60.22
C ASN A 381 -56.26 18.35 -61.29
N LYS A 382 -55.53 17.22 -61.21
CA LYS A 382 -55.75 16.07 -62.11
C LYS A 382 -57.17 15.50 -62.00
N LEU A 383 -57.67 15.34 -60.78
CA LEU A 383 -59.06 14.87 -60.52
C LEU A 383 -60.12 15.86 -61.04
N LYS A 384 -59.86 17.17 -60.95
CA LYS A 384 -60.78 18.20 -61.42
C LYS A 384 -60.86 18.25 -62.95
N VAL A 385 -59.75 18.02 -63.65
CA VAL A 385 -59.71 17.84 -65.11
C VAL A 385 -60.49 16.59 -65.53
N GLN A 386 -60.30 15.47 -64.85
CA GLN A 386 -61.01 14.22 -65.14
C GLN A 386 -62.54 14.30 -64.94
N LYS A 387 -63.03 15.20 -64.07
CA LYS A 387 -64.48 15.40 -63.83
C LYS A 387 -65.17 16.36 -64.82
N GLY A 388 -64.48 16.85 -65.85
CA GLY A 388 -65.10 17.67 -66.92
C GLY A 388 -65.47 19.10 -66.53
N ILE A 389 -64.84 19.66 -65.48
CA ILE A 389 -65.09 21.04 -64.99
C ILE A 389 -64.15 22.07 -65.68
N LEU A 390 -63.20 21.64 -66.51
CA LEU A 390 -62.23 22.49 -67.21
C LEU A 390 -62.33 22.30 -68.74
N CYS A 391 -62.29 23.39 -69.51
CA CYS A 391 -62.18 23.34 -70.98
C CYS A 391 -60.70 23.38 -71.40
N ASP A 392 -60.39 22.64 -72.46
CA ASP A 392 -59.08 22.24 -72.94
C ASP A 392 -58.13 23.41 -73.25
N ASP A 393 -56.95 23.35 -72.62
CA ASP A 393 -55.64 23.52 -73.26
C ASP A 393 -54.58 23.37 -72.16
N ILE A 394 -54.03 22.16 -72.00
CA ILE A 394 -52.61 21.84 -71.71
C ILE A 394 -52.48 20.34 -71.42
N LEU A 395 -51.80 19.69 -72.36
CA LEU A 395 -51.06 18.42 -72.35
C LEU A 395 -51.19 17.48 -71.14
N LEU A 396 -51.76 16.30 -71.42
CA LEU A 396 -51.53 15.06 -70.70
C LEU A 396 -50.04 14.68 -70.73
N GLN A 397 -49.42 14.55 -69.56
CA GLN A 397 -48.29 13.66 -69.34
C GLN A 397 -48.55 12.79 -68.11
N GLU A 398 -48.20 11.51 -68.26
CA GLU A 398 -48.42 10.40 -67.35
C GLU A 398 -47.48 10.46 -66.12
N GLU A 399 -47.92 9.82 -65.02
CA GLU A 399 -47.23 9.65 -63.73
C GLU A 399 -46.88 10.95 -62.94
N PRO A 400 -47.01 10.97 -61.59
CA PRO A 400 -46.66 12.14 -60.81
C PRO A 400 -45.15 12.36 -60.85
N GLU A 401 -44.67 13.33 -61.63
CA GLU A 401 -43.26 13.76 -61.55
C GLU A 401 -42.85 14.00 -60.08
N PRO A 402 -41.68 13.50 -59.65
CA PRO A 402 -41.18 13.74 -58.30
C PRO A 402 -41.08 15.25 -58.06
N VAL A 403 -41.56 15.72 -56.91
CA VAL A 403 -41.44 17.14 -56.51
C VAL A 403 -39.95 17.48 -56.43
N LYS A 404 -39.47 18.38 -57.31
CA LYS A 404 -38.05 18.73 -57.39
C LYS A 404 -37.68 19.61 -56.19
N HIS A 405 -36.42 19.57 -55.77
CA HIS A 405 -35.96 20.36 -54.62
C HIS A 405 -36.12 21.88 -54.86
N GLU A 406 -36.04 22.32 -56.11
CA GLU A 406 -36.32 23.70 -56.54
C GLU A 406 -37.79 24.11 -56.34
N ASP A 407 -38.74 23.17 -56.46
CA ASP A 407 -40.16 23.44 -56.25
C ASP A 407 -40.47 23.78 -54.78
N ILE A 408 -39.69 23.22 -53.84
CA ILE A 408 -39.82 23.47 -52.40
C ILE A 408 -39.22 24.83 -52.04
N GLY A 409 -38.11 25.19 -52.68
CA GLY A 409 -37.49 26.51 -52.55
C GLY A 409 -38.41 27.63 -53.07
N ASN A 410 -39.07 27.39 -54.21
CA ASN A 410 -40.01 28.33 -54.85
C ASN A 410 -41.48 28.00 -54.55
N TYR A 411 -41.76 27.46 -53.35
CA TYR A 411 -43.06 26.93 -52.96
C TYR A 411 -44.24 27.88 -53.25
N THR A 412 -44.07 29.18 -52.95
CA THR A 412 -45.11 30.20 -53.18
C THR A 412 -45.49 30.32 -54.66
N GLU A 413 -44.51 30.32 -55.55
CA GLU A 413 -44.74 30.41 -56.99
C GLU A 413 -45.39 29.14 -57.54
N VAL A 414 -44.93 27.97 -57.08
CA VAL A 414 -45.46 26.66 -57.48
C VAL A 414 -46.93 26.54 -57.06
N ILE A 415 -47.26 26.88 -55.81
CA ILE A 415 -48.65 26.86 -55.32
C ILE A 415 -49.52 27.85 -56.11
N ASN A 416 -49.03 29.06 -56.39
CA ASN A 416 -49.79 30.04 -57.17
C ASN A 416 -50.01 29.60 -58.63
N LYS A 417 -49.07 28.88 -59.25
CA LYS A 417 -49.28 28.27 -60.58
C LYS A 417 -50.31 27.14 -60.54
N LEU A 418 -50.39 26.40 -59.44
CA LEU A 418 -51.33 25.29 -59.25
C LEU A 418 -52.74 25.77 -58.85
N LYS A 419 -52.94 27.05 -58.53
CA LYS A 419 -54.25 27.64 -58.22
C LYS A 419 -54.98 28.05 -59.51
N PHE A 420 -56.11 27.41 -59.79
CA PHE A 420 -56.99 27.76 -60.89
C PHE A 420 -58.15 28.66 -60.43
N PHE A 421 -58.53 29.61 -61.28
CA PHE A 421 -59.68 30.48 -61.06
C PHE A 421 -60.90 29.93 -61.81
N THR A 422 -61.97 29.60 -61.09
CA THR A 422 -63.23 29.12 -61.68
C THR A 422 -64.19 30.28 -61.90
N LYS A 423 -64.83 30.33 -63.07
CA LYS A 423 -65.89 31.29 -63.39
C LYS A 423 -67.21 30.78 -62.80
N ASN A 424 -67.91 31.65 -62.09
CA ASN A 424 -69.24 31.37 -61.55
C ASN A 424 -70.29 31.38 -62.68
N ILE A 425 -71.47 30.85 -62.39
CA ILE A 425 -72.62 30.82 -63.32
C ILE A 425 -73.04 32.24 -63.75
N ASP A 426 -72.88 33.22 -62.86
CA ASP A 426 -73.17 34.64 -63.12
C ASP A 426 -72.12 35.36 -64.00
N GLY A 427 -71.08 34.64 -64.42
CA GLY A 427 -70.01 35.15 -65.26
C GLY A 427 -68.88 35.87 -64.51
N THR A 428 -68.94 35.95 -63.18
CA THR A 428 -67.92 36.57 -62.31
C THR A 428 -66.93 35.55 -61.73
N TYR A 429 -65.87 36.02 -61.07
CA TYR A 429 -64.86 35.19 -60.40
C TYR A 429 -64.77 35.57 -58.93
N ASN A 430 -65.04 34.62 -58.02
CA ASN A 430 -64.86 34.82 -56.58
C ASN A 430 -63.48 34.35 -56.13
N ILE A 431 -62.60 35.29 -55.78
CA ILE A 431 -61.20 35.01 -55.44
C ILE A 431 -60.86 35.73 -54.13
N GLY A 432 -60.47 34.97 -53.10
CA GLY A 432 -60.07 35.53 -51.81
C GLY A 432 -61.16 36.34 -51.10
N GLY A 433 -62.44 36.00 -51.32
CA GLY A 433 -63.60 36.69 -50.73
C GLY A 433 -64.12 37.90 -51.51
N ASN A 434 -63.47 38.27 -52.63
CA ASN A 434 -63.90 39.37 -53.49
C ASN A 434 -64.39 38.85 -54.85
N THR A 435 -65.34 39.57 -55.45
CA THR A 435 -65.93 39.25 -56.76
C THR A 435 -65.31 40.13 -57.84
N TYR A 436 -64.80 39.50 -58.90
CA TYR A 436 -64.14 40.14 -60.03
C TYR A 436 -64.86 39.82 -61.33
N ASN A 437 -64.91 40.78 -62.26
CA ASN A 437 -65.52 40.58 -63.58
C ASN A 437 -64.60 39.79 -64.52
N SER A 438 -63.29 39.86 -64.28
CA SER A 438 -62.28 39.14 -65.06
C SER A 438 -61.11 38.71 -64.18
N VAL A 439 -60.42 37.65 -64.58
CA VAL A 439 -59.19 37.22 -63.86
C VAL A 439 -58.02 38.12 -64.21
N TYR A 440 -57.90 38.49 -65.50
CA TYR A 440 -56.80 39.28 -66.04
C TYR A 440 -57.29 40.63 -66.53
N GLY A 441 -56.60 41.71 -66.14
CA GLY A 441 -56.89 43.06 -66.59
C GLY A 441 -55.66 43.96 -66.64
N SER A 442 -55.87 45.23 -67.00
CA SER A 442 -54.81 46.24 -66.92
C SER A 442 -54.44 46.55 -65.47
N ARG A 443 -53.33 47.27 -65.23
CA ARG A 443 -52.97 47.72 -63.87
C ARG A 443 -54.08 48.54 -63.23
N GLN A 444 -54.80 49.34 -64.04
CA GLN A 444 -55.93 50.13 -63.60
C GLN A 444 -57.11 49.23 -63.21
N ASP A 445 -57.45 48.24 -64.03
CA ASP A 445 -58.55 47.31 -63.74
C ASP A 445 -58.31 46.51 -62.46
N VAL A 446 -57.05 46.13 -62.19
CA VAL A 446 -56.68 45.42 -60.95
C VAL A 446 -56.70 46.35 -59.75
N TRP A 447 -56.25 47.60 -59.91
CA TRP A 447 -56.30 48.61 -58.85
C TRP A 447 -57.73 48.98 -58.47
N ASP A 448 -58.62 49.09 -59.45
CA ASP A 448 -60.04 49.41 -59.28
C ASP A 448 -60.87 48.20 -58.84
N GLY A 449 -60.27 47.00 -58.77
CA GLY A 449 -60.94 45.77 -58.34
C GLY A 449 -61.85 45.14 -59.38
N LYS A 450 -61.77 45.55 -60.66
CA LYS A 450 -62.50 44.95 -61.78
C LYS A 450 -61.87 43.62 -62.23
N ALA A 451 -60.55 43.50 -62.10
CA ALA A 451 -59.79 42.30 -62.39
C ALA A 451 -58.98 41.83 -61.18
N TYR A 452 -58.74 40.52 -61.07
CA TYR A 452 -57.99 39.98 -59.94
C TYR A 452 -56.47 40.27 -60.03
N GLN A 453 -55.88 40.02 -61.20
CA GLN A 453 -54.45 40.20 -61.44
C GLN A 453 -54.16 40.72 -62.86
N THR A 454 -52.95 41.20 -63.09
CA THR A 454 -52.50 41.57 -64.45
C THR A 454 -52.04 40.34 -65.23
N THR A 455 -51.81 40.48 -66.54
CA THR A 455 -51.19 39.41 -67.36
C THR A 455 -49.82 38.97 -66.82
N GLY A 456 -49.10 39.87 -66.14
CA GLY A 456 -47.87 39.58 -65.40
C GLY A 456 -48.09 39.01 -63.99
N LYS A 457 -49.31 38.56 -63.66
CA LYS A 457 -49.71 37.95 -62.37
C LYS A 457 -49.53 38.82 -61.12
N LEU A 458 -49.44 40.15 -61.28
CA LEU A 458 -49.43 41.09 -60.16
C LEU A 458 -50.86 41.36 -59.67
N ILE A 459 -51.07 41.28 -58.36
CA ILE A 459 -52.36 41.57 -57.69
C ILE A 459 -52.37 42.99 -57.12
N LYS A 460 -53.53 43.50 -56.69
CA LYS A 460 -53.69 44.88 -56.17
C LYS A 460 -52.67 45.25 -55.08
N GLN A 461 -52.33 44.31 -54.20
CA GLN A 461 -51.36 44.53 -53.12
C GLN A 461 -49.92 44.73 -53.63
N ASP A 462 -49.62 44.32 -54.85
CA ASP A 462 -48.30 44.49 -55.47
C ASP A 462 -48.12 45.86 -56.12
N PHE A 463 -49.16 46.70 -56.12
CA PHE A 463 -49.13 48.03 -56.68
C PHE A 463 -49.02 49.11 -55.60
N ILE A 464 -48.46 50.25 -55.99
CA ILE A 464 -48.45 51.51 -55.25
C ILE A 464 -48.70 52.67 -56.21
N LEU A 465 -49.12 53.81 -55.67
CA LEU A 465 -49.22 55.05 -56.44
C LEU A 465 -47.86 55.74 -56.49
N GLY A 466 -47.33 55.91 -57.70
CA GLY A 466 -46.09 56.63 -57.94
C GLY A 466 -46.28 58.15 -58.01
N LYS A 467 -45.18 58.86 -58.28
CA LYS A 467 -45.19 60.30 -58.54
C LYS A 467 -46.15 60.59 -59.72
N TYR A 468 -47.06 61.54 -59.56
CA TYR A 468 -48.14 61.89 -60.51
C TYR A 468 -49.34 60.92 -60.57
N GLY A 469 -49.57 60.10 -59.54
CA GLY A 469 -50.79 59.28 -59.44
C GLY A 469 -50.81 58.05 -60.35
N LYS A 470 -49.69 57.73 -61.03
CA LYS A 470 -49.58 56.53 -61.86
C LYS A 470 -49.46 55.28 -61.00
N ILE A 471 -50.24 54.25 -61.30
CA ILE A 471 -50.16 52.94 -60.65
C ILE A 471 -48.91 52.21 -61.14
N ILE A 472 -47.99 51.91 -60.23
CA ILE A 472 -46.73 51.20 -60.50
C ILE A 472 -46.59 49.98 -59.57
N SER A 473 -45.91 48.93 -60.02
CA SER A 473 -45.61 47.78 -59.15
C SER A 473 -44.58 48.16 -58.09
N LYS A 474 -44.71 47.62 -56.86
CA LYS A 474 -43.75 47.76 -55.76
C LYS A 474 -42.33 47.45 -56.18
N THR A 475 -42.12 46.35 -56.91
CA THR A 475 -40.81 45.94 -57.44
C THR A 475 -40.19 47.03 -58.33
N LYS A 476 -40.96 47.56 -59.29
CA LYS A 476 -40.51 48.67 -60.15
C LYS A 476 -40.26 49.96 -59.38
N SER A 477 -41.03 50.23 -58.31
CA SER A 477 -40.77 51.38 -57.43
C SER A 477 -39.45 51.23 -56.68
N ILE A 478 -39.19 50.05 -56.12
CA ILE A 478 -37.93 49.75 -55.43
C ILE A 478 -36.76 49.84 -56.41
N GLN A 479 -36.88 49.26 -57.60
CA GLN A 479 -35.86 49.37 -58.65
C GLN A 479 -35.62 50.83 -59.07
N SER A 480 -36.67 51.63 -59.21
CA SER A 480 -36.56 53.07 -59.52
C SER A 480 -35.86 53.84 -58.40
N PHE A 481 -36.18 53.55 -57.13
CA PHE A 481 -35.53 54.15 -55.97
C PHE A 481 -34.04 53.78 -55.91
N VAL A 482 -33.72 52.50 -56.08
CA VAL A 482 -32.34 51.99 -56.12
C VAL A 482 -31.57 52.63 -57.27
N SER A 483 -32.12 52.63 -58.48
CA SER A 483 -31.48 53.24 -59.65
C SER A 483 -31.24 54.74 -59.46
N ASN A 484 -32.24 55.50 -58.99
CA ASN A 484 -32.09 56.94 -58.76
C ASN A 484 -31.10 57.29 -57.65
N ASN A 485 -30.92 56.42 -56.64
CA ASN A 485 -29.92 56.63 -55.60
C ASN A 485 -28.51 56.20 -56.05
N LEU A 486 -28.38 55.17 -56.90
CA LEU A 486 -27.11 54.80 -57.54
C LEU A 486 -26.63 55.86 -58.56
N PHE A 487 -27.52 56.47 -59.34
CA PHE A 487 -27.13 57.54 -60.27
C PHE A 487 -26.85 58.88 -59.57
N LYS A 488 -27.33 59.07 -58.34
CA LYS A 488 -26.93 60.22 -57.50
C LYS A 488 -25.54 60.08 -56.90
N SER A 489 -25.03 58.86 -56.69
CA SER A 489 -23.66 58.65 -56.21
C SER A 489 -22.61 58.75 -57.31
N VAL A 490 -22.98 58.60 -58.59
CA VAL A 490 -22.03 58.65 -59.73
C VAL A 490 -21.83 60.07 -60.29
N ASN A 491 -22.73 61.02 -60.01
CA ASN A 491 -22.61 62.42 -60.44
C ASN A 491 -22.04 63.36 -59.36
N ASN A 492 -21.46 62.81 -58.29
CA ASN A 492 -20.89 63.55 -57.16
C ASN A 492 -19.44 63.09 -56.85
N GLU A 493 -18.71 62.60 -57.86
CA GLU A 493 -17.25 62.47 -57.83
C GLU A 493 -16.59 63.55 -58.69
#